data_AF-A0A0Q1BGY2-F1
#
_entry.id   AF-A0A0Q1BGY2-F1
#
_cell.length_a   1.000
_cell.length_b   1.000
_cell.length_c   1.000
_cell.angle_alpha   90.00
_cell.angle_beta   90.00
_cell.angle_gamma   90.00
#
_symmetry.space_group_name_H-M   'P 1'
#
loop_
_entity.id
_entity.type
_entity.pdbx_description
1 polymer ?
#
loop_
_entity_poly.entity_id
_entity_poly.type
_entity_poly.pdbx_seq_one_letter_code
_entity_poly.pdbx_strand_id
1 'polypeptide(L)'
;MLSILVLFTSGCKKKDTPQDPVEQYVTLLKSNTYEKYTPIPKFTKDQIGALLKHANDTQVIQNFPIPMASSFSPYPEKKVGIIILYTIEGIRLQSLSGPSTRLHVTDSATPQRTVDLAEVFSYYSNWWDKNKDKSAEDLKKISPFEGTTLFW
;
A
#
# COMPACT_ATOMS: atom_id res chain seq x y z
N MET A 1 -22.63 -42.27 -42.83
CA MET A 1 -21.51 -41.41 -42.38
C MET A 1 -21.56 -41.33 -40.88
N LEU A 2 -20.44 -41.68 -40.24
CA LEU A 2 -20.21 -41.64 -38.80
C LEU A 2 -19.93 -40.16 -38.42
N SER A 3 -20.85 -39.48 -37.75
CA SER A 3 -20.58 -38.12 -37.24
C SER A 3 -20.20 -38.20 -35.78
N ILE A 4 -18.91 -37.99 -35.54
CA ILE A 4 -18.23 -38.00 -34.25
C ILE A 4 -18.64 -36.76 -33.44
N LEU A 5 -19.00 -37.01 -32.18
CA LEU A 5 -19.24 -36.08 -31.09
C LEU A 5 -17.97 -35.27 -30.78
N VAL A 6 -18.05 -33.93 -30.79
CA VAL A 6 -17.05 -33.07 -30.14
C VAL A 6 -17.73 -32.29 -29.03
N LEU A 7 -17.82 -32.93 -27.86
CA LEU A 7 -18.06 -32.26 -26.60
C LEU A 7 -16.79 -31.48 -26.24
N PHE A 8 -16.83 -30.15 -26.38
CA PHE A 8 -15.87 -29.28 -25.73
C PHE A 8 -16.17 -29.25 -24.22
N THR A 9 -15.62 -30.22 -23.49
CA THR A 9 -15.39 -30.08 -22.06
C THR A 9 -13.89 -30.10 -21.82
N SER A 10 -13.34 -28.95 -21.40
CA SER A 10 -12.23 -28.83 -20.44
C SER A 10 -11.65 -27.42 -20.47
N GLY A 11 -12.20 -26.57 -19.61
CA GLY A 11 -11.52 -25.39 -19.09
C GLY A 11 -11.55 -25.41 -17.57
N CYS A 12 -11.12 -26.51 -16.97
CA CYS A 12 -11.03 -26.62 -15.52
C CYS A 12 -9.71 -26.04 -15.02
N LYS A 13 -9.80 -25.24 -13.95
CA LYS A 13 -8.79 -24.88 -12.93
C LYS A 13 -8.15 -23.49 -13.06
N LYS A 14 -8.53 -22.60 -12.13
CA LYS A 14 -7.63 -22.29 -11.00
C LYS A 14 -8.41 -22.39 -9.70
N LYS A 15 -7.78 -23.03 -8.73
CA LYS A 15 -8.28 -23.27 -7.38
C LYS A 15 -8.55 -21.93 -6.71
N ASP A 16 -9.74 -21.78 -6.11
CA ASP A 16 -10.04 -20.77 -5.10
C ASP A 16 -9.17 -21.01 -3.86
N THR A 17 -7.87 -20.77 -4.00
CA THR A 17 -7.04 -20.48 -2.84
C THR A 17 -7.48 -19.09 -2.42
N PRO A 18 -7.87 -18.83 -1.16
CA PRO A 18 -8.08 -17.48 -0.69
C PRO A 18 -6.79 -16.71 -1.02
N GLN A 19 -6.85 -15.86 -2.05
CA GLN A 19 -5.69 -15.11 -2.48
C GLN A 19 -5.31 -14.22 -1.30
N ASP A 20 -4.04 -14.22 -0.92
CA ASP A 20 -3.51 -13.39 0.17
C ASP A 20 -4.12 -11.97 0.06
N PRO A 21 -4.80 -11.47 1.11
CA PRO A 21 -5.42 -10.13 1.09
C PRO A 21 -4.44 -9.03 0.65
N VAL A 22 -3.15 -9.18 0.95
CA VAL A 22 -2.11 -8.25 0.48
C VAL A 22 -1.95 -8.32 -1.04
N GLU A 23 -1.85 -9.53 -1.59
CA GLU A 23 -1.73 -9.73 -3.05
C GLU A 23 -2.98 -9.26 -3.80
N GLN A 24 -4.18 -9.46 -3.24
CA GLN A 24 -5.41 -8.92 -3.82
C GLN A 24 -5.39 -7.39 -3.86
N TYR A 25 -5.01 -6.76 -2.73
CA TYR A 25 -4.91 -5.32 -2.61
C TYR A 25 -3.90 -4.73 -3.61
N VAL A 26 -2.70 -5.31 -3.68
CA VAL A 26 -1.64 -4.86 -4.60
C VAL A 26 -2.05 -5.07 -6.05
N THR A 27 -2.65 -6.21 -6.38
CA THR A 27 -3.15 -6.48 -7.73
C THR A 27 -4.18 -5.44 -8.16
N LEU A 28 -5.11 -5.09 -7.27
CA LEU A 28 -6.15 -4.09 -7.54
C LEU A 28 -5.60 -2.65 -7.65
N LEU A 29 -4.58 -2.30 -6.85
CA LEU A 29 -3.87 -1.04 -7.05
C LEU A 29 -3.21 -0.99 -8.44
N LYS A 30 -2.47 -2.05 -8.78
CA LYS A 30 -1.69 -2.13 -10.02
C LYS A 30 -2.56 -2.23 -11.28
N SER A 31 -3.81 -2.68 -11.17
CA SER A 31 -4.76 -2.60 -12.29
C SER A 31 -5.18 -1.17 -12.62
N ASN A 32 -4.91 -0.20 -11.73
CA ASN A 32 -5.35 1.19 -11.85
C ASN A 32 -6.88 1.30 -12.01
N THR A 33 -7.62 0.39 -11.38
CA THR A 33 -9.10 0.36 -11.37
C THR A 33 -9.67 0.42 -9.96
N TYR A 34 -8.84 0.74 -8.96
CA TYR A 34 -9.30 0.82 -7.58
C TYR A 34 -10.21 2.03 -7.41
N GLU A 35 -11.48 1.80 -7.07
CA GLU A 35 -12.45 2.88 -6.90
C GLU A 35 -12.13 3.72 -5.65
N LYS A 36 -12.20 5.05 -5.80
CA LYS A 36 -11.73 6.02 -4.79
C LYS A 36 -12.33 5.81 -3.40
N TYR A 37 -13.59 5.40 -3.33
CA TYR A 37 -14.35 5.25 -2.08
C TYR A 37 -14.44 3.81 -1.59
N THR A 38 -13.82 2.85 -2.28
CA THR A 38 -13.72 1.48 -1.80
C THR A 38 -12.80 1.44 -0.58
N PRO A 39 -13.26 0.88 0.56
CA PRO A 39 -12.42 0.78 1.75
C PRO A 39 -11.14 -0.02 1.49
N ILE A 40 -10.05 0.37 2.13
CA ILE A 40 -8.83 -0.43 2.17
C ILE A 40 -9.11 -1.65 3.07
N PRO A 41 -8.64 -2.87 2.70
CA PRO A 41 -8.72 -4.03 3.59
C PRO A 41 -8.14 -3.73 4.97
N LYS A 42 -8.77 -4.29 6.02
CA LYS A 42 -8.31 -4.10 7.40
C LYS A 42 -7.06 -4.94 7.66
N PHE A 43 -5.90 -4.34 7.45
CA PHE A 43 -4.60 -4.93 7.76
C PHE A 43 -4.19 -4.69 9.21
N THR A 44 -3.40 -5.62 9.76
CA THR A 44 -2.73 -5.50 11.06
C THR A 44 -1.22 -5.45 10.88
N LYS A 45 -0.47 -5.34 11.98
CA LYS A 45 1.00 -5.35 11.96
C LYS A 45 1.57 -6.58 11.23
N ASP A 46 0.84 -7.69 11.23
CA ASP A 46 1.29 -8.96 10.67
C ASP A 46 1.40 -8.91 9.14
N GLN A 47 0.70 -7.98 8.47
CA GLN A 47 0.79 -7.78 7.03
C GLN A 47 1.84 -6.75 6.61
N ILE A 48 2.47 -6.01 7.54
CA ILE A 48 3.46 -4.96 7.19
C ILE A 48 4.61 -5.56 6.36
N GLY A 49 5.15 -6.71 6.79
CA GLY A 49 6.25 -7.35 6.07
C GLY A 49 5.88 -7.80 4.66
N ALA A 50 4.63 -8.22 4.41
CA ALA A 50 4.16 -8.61 3.09
C ALA A 50 3.90 -7.39 2.20
N LEU A 51 3.29 -6.33 2.74
CA LEU A 51 3.09 -5.06 2.06
C LEU A 51 4.43 -4.43 1.64
N LEU A 52 5.44 -4.46 2.52
CA LEU A 52 6.77 -3.91 2.23
C LEU A 52 7.46 -4.54 1.01
N LYS A 53 7.19 -5.80 0.69
CA LYS A 53 7.73 -6.46 -0.52
C LYS A 53 7.31 -5.76 -1.81
N HIS A 54 6.19 -5.04 -1.77
CA HIS A 54 5.61 -4.32 -2.91
C HIS A 54 5.83 -2.80 -2.81
N ALA A 55 6.39 -2.30 -1.71
CA ALA A 55 6.46 -0.87 -1.41
C ALA A 55 7.48 -0.08 -2.24
N ASN A 56 8.38 -0.74 -2.99
CA ASN A 56 9.32 -0.08 -3.91
C ASN A 56 8.78 0.00 -5.35
N ASP A 57 7.50 -0.31 -5.59
CA ASP A 57 6.90 -0.29 -6.92
C ASP A 57 6.71 1.16 -7.42
N THR A 58 7.39 1.48 -8.53
CA THR A 58 7.39 2.82 -9.15
C THR A 58 6.25 3.04 -10.14
N GLN A 59 5.37 2.05 -10.37
CA GLN A 59 4.22 2.20 -11.27
C GLN A 59 3.36 3.38 -10.83
N VAL A 60 3.05 4.29 -11.76
CA VAL A 60 2.22 5.46 -11.51
C VAL A 60 0.76 5.14 -11.84
N ILE A 61 -0.15 5.45 -10.91
CA ILE A 61 -1.59 5.20 -11.01
C ILE A 61 -2.42 6.44 -10.63
N GLN A 62 -3.66 6.50 -11.11
CA GLN A 62 -4.61 7.58 -10.87
C GLN A 62 -5.83 7.14 -10.04
N ASN A 63 -6.14 5.85 -10.06
CA ASN A 63 -7.28 5.26 -9.36
C ASN A 63 -6.78 4.46 -8.16
N PHE A 64 -6.99 5.03 -6.97
CA PHE A 64 -6.55 4.48 -5.68
C PHE A 64 -7.49 4.96 -4.56
N PRO A 65 -7.55 4.24 -3.43
CA PRO A 65 -8.41 4.64 -2.31
C PRO A 65 -7.92 5.96 -1.73
N ILE A 66 -8.82 6.94 -1.60
CA ILE A 66 -8.46 8.23 -1.01
C ILE A 66 -8.49 8.15 0.53
N PRO A 67 -7.57 8.82 1.24
CA PRO A 67 -7.66 9.00 2.68
C PRO A 67 -9.05 9.52 3.10
N MET A 68 -9.69 8.85 4.07
CA MET A 68 -11.07 9.14 4.48
C MET A 68 -11.31 10.60 4.91
N ALA A 69 -10.28 11.28 5.44
CA ALA A 69 -10.37 12.64 5.97
C ALA A 69 -9.86 13.72 5.00
N SER A 70 -9.67 13.41 3.71
CA SER A 70 -9.06 14.39 2.81
C SER A 70 -9.99 15.51 2.38
N SER A 71 -9.46 16.73 2.34
CA SER A 71 -10.12 17.83 1.64
C SER A 71 -10.01 17.62 0.13
N PHE A 72 -11.15 17.76 -0.55
CA PHE A 72 -11.35 17.57 -1.99
C PHE A 72 -10.29 18.34 -2.81
N SER A 73 -9.23 17.65 -3.22
CA SER A 73 -8.20 18.15 -4.14
C SER A 73 -8.04 17.12 -5.25
N PRO A 74 -7.79 17.52 -6.52
CA PRO A 74 -7.45 16.55 -7.54
C PRO A 74 -6.21 15.80 -7.06
N TYR A 75 -6.39 14.53 -6.73
CA TYR A 75 -5.28 13.66 -6.37
C TYR A 75 -4.41 13.50 -7.61
N PRO A 76 -3.19 14.05 -7.64
CA PRO A 76 -2.29 13.80 -8.74
C PRO A 76 -1.94 12.33 -8.76
N GLU A 77 -1.45 11.84 -9.90
CA GLU A 77 -1.01 10.46 -10.03
C GLU A 77 0.03 10.11 -8.94
N LYS A 78 0.00 8.86 -8.46
CA LYS A 78 0.87 8.40 -7.37
C LYS A 78 1.55 7.10 -7.75
N LYS A 79 2.79 6.95 -7.28
CA LYS A 79 3.49 5.66 -7.34
C LYS A 79 2.80 4.66 -6.40
N VAL A 80 2.59 3.44 -6.86
CA VAL A 80 2.01 2.33 -6.08
C VAL A 80 2.72 2.18 -4.74
N GLY A 81 4.05 2.25 -4.74
CA GLY A 81 4.87 2.17 -3.52
C GLY A 81 4.52 3.22 -2.46
N ILE A 82 4.23 4.47 -2.86
CA ILE A 82 3.85 5.52 -1.88
C ILE A 82 2.50 5.22 -1.24
N ILE A 83 1.54 4.69 -2.02
CA ILE A 83 0.23 4.30 -1.49
C ILE A 83 0.39 3.16 -0.49
N ILE A 84 1.22 2.17 -0.80
CA ILE A 84 1.51 1.04 0.10
C ILE A 84 2.20 1.53 1.39
N LEU A 85 3.19 2.43 1.30
CA LEU A 85 3.86 3.01 2.47
C LEU A 85 2.89 3.84 3.33
N TYR A 86 1.97 4.57 2.71
CA TYR A 86 0.91 5.30 3.40
C TYR A 86 -0.02 4.32 4.15
N THR A 87 -0.38 3.18 3.54
CA THR A 87 -1.15 2.12 4.19
C THR A 87 -0.39 1.51 5.38
N ILE A 88 0.91 1.22 5.22
CA ILE A 88 1.77 0.71 6.30
C ILE A 88 1.78 1.68 7.48
N GLU A 89 1.87 2.98 7.21
CA GLU A 89 1.84 3.99 8.26
C GLU A 89 0.48 4.05 8.98
N GLY A 90 -0.63 3.90 8.25
CA GLY A 90 -1.96 3.76 8.84
C GLY A 90 -2.06 2.56 9.79
N ILE A 91 -1.48 1.41 9.40
CA ILE A 91 -1.38 0.22 10.25
C ILE A 91 -0.54 0.53 11.51
N ARG A 92 0.64 1.14 11.34
CA ARG A 92 1.54 1.49 12.45
C ARG A 92 0.87 2.39 13.47
N LEU A 93 0.14 3.40 13.01
CA LEU A 93 -0.57 4.36 13.86
C LEU A 93 -1.88 3.80 14.44
N GLN A 94 -2.35 2.66 13.93
CA GLN A 94 -3.67 2.08 14.19
C GLN A 94 -4.79 3.09 13.85
N SER A 95 -4.63 3.79 12.72
CA SER A 95 -5.52 4.85 12.25
C SER A 95 -6.23 4.43 10.96
N LEU A 96 -7.56 4.33 11.00
CA LEU A 96 -8.36 4.06 9.80
C LEU A 96 -8.34 5.24 8.82
N SER A 97 -8.15 6.46 9.31
CA SER A 97 -8.03 7.66 8.47
C SER A 97 -6.70 7.76 7.71
N GLY A 98 -5.75 6.87 8.01
CA GLY A 98 -4.36 6.95 7.56
C GLY A 98 -3.53 7.95 8.38
N PRO A 99 -2.25 8.17 8.01
CA PRO A 99 -1.36 9.07 8.73
C PRO A 99 -1.61 10.56 8.54
N SER A 100 -2.23 10.99 7.43
CA SER A 100 -2.51 12.40 7.18
C SER A 100 -3.70 12.56 6.24
N THR A 101 -4.04 13.78 5.84
CA THR A 101 -5.04 14.01 4.79
C THR A 101 -4.44 13.99 3.39
N ARG A 102 -3.12 13.79 3.28
CA ARG A 102 -2.33 13.94 2.05
C ARG A 102 -1.50 12.69 1.80
N LEU A 103 -1.58 12.17 0.58
CA LEU A 103 -0.76 11.03 0.16
C LEU A 103 0.60 11.52 -0.38
N HIS A 104 1.42 12.12 0.50
CA HIS A 104 2.74 12.65 0.17
C HIS A 104 3.61 12.82 1.42
N VAL A 105 4.90 12.52 1.32
CA VAL A 105 5.89 12.79 2.37
C VAL A 105 6.52 14.15 2.12
N THR A 106 6.57 15.00 3.14
CA THR A 106 7.14 16.35 3.08
C THR A 106 8.43 16.41 3.89
N ASP A 107 9.40 17.20 3.42
CA ASP A 107 10.57 17.59 4.21
C ASP A 107 10.39 18.99 4.78
N SER A 108 10.34 19.10 6.11
CA SER A 108 10.22 20.38 6.81
C SER A 108 11.44 21.30 6.66
N ALA A 109 12.63 20.74 6.47
CA ALA A 109 13.85 21.53 6.28
C ALA A 109 14.00 22.02 4.84
N THR A 110 13.37 21.37 3.87
CA THR A 110 13.39 21.80 2.46
C THR A 110 12.04 21.56 1.79
N PRO A 111 11.00 22.36 2.10
CA PRO A 111 9.61 22.07 1.70
C PRO A 111 9.37 22.00 0.18
N GLN A 112 10.27 22.55 -0.63
CA GLN A 112 10.15 22.55 -2.10
C GLN A 112 10.73 21.28 -2.73
N ARG A 113 11.50 20.48 -1.99
CA ARG A 113 12.09 19.27 -2.56
C ARG A 113 11.03 18.20 -2.73
N THR A 114 11.16 17.42 -3.79
CA THR A 114 10.41 16.18 -3.93
C THR A 114 11.15 15.09 -3.16
N VAL A 115 10.45 14.43 -2.22
CA VAL A 115 11.00 13.27 -1.51
C VAL A 115 10.81 12.02 -2.38
N ASP A 116 11.90 11.34 -2.70
CA ASP A 116 11.87 10.19 -3.60
C ASP A 116 11.31 8.93 -2.93
N LEU A 117 10.61 8.10 -3.72
CA LEU A 117 10.07 6.82 -3.22
C LEU A 117 11.17 5.93 -2.62
N ALA A 118 12.34 5.86 -3.27
CA ALA A 118 13.45 5.03 -2.78
C ALA A 118 13.97 5.51 -1.41
N GLU A 119 14.01 6.84 -1.19
CA GLU A 119 14.37 7.42 0.10
C GLU A 119 13.36 7.01 1.17
N VAL A 120 12.06 7.24 0.93
CA VAL A 120 10.99 6.87 1.87
C VAL A 120 11.01 5.36 2.16
N PHE A 121 11.09 4.53 1.11
CA PHE A 121 11.15 3.08 1.23
C PHE A 121 12.31 2.63 2.11
N SER A 122 13.51 3.22 1.95
CA SER A 122 14.68 2.85 2.76
C SER A 122 14.45 3.07 4.25
N TYR A 123 13.78 4.16 4.64
CA TYR A 123 13.43 4.42 6.05
C TYR A 123 12.47 3.36 6.58
N TYR A 124 11.44 3.01 5.82
CA TYR A 124 10.48 1.98 6.22
C TYR A 124 11.09 0.58 6.30
N SER A 125 11.93 0.20 5.33
CA SER A 125 12.64 -1.09 5.36
C SER A 125 13.54 -1.19 6.60
N ASN A 126 14.37 -0.18 6.84
CA ASN A 126 15.27 -0.12 8.00
C ASN A 126 14.50 -0.13 9.33
N TRP A 127 13.39 0.62 9.39
CA TRP A 127 12.51 0.65 10.55
C TRP A 127 11.90 -0.72 10.81
N TRP A 128 11.39 -1.39 9.78
CA TRP A 128 10.75 -2.69 9.95
C TRP A 128 11.75 -3.76 10.39
N ASP A 129 12.94 -3.80 9.79
CA ASP A 129 13.96 -4.78 10.15
C ASP A 129 14.38 -4.70 11.63
N LYS A 130 14.41 -3.50 12.19
CA LYS A 130 14.76 -3.26 13.61
C LYS A 130 13.60 -3.51 14.58
N ASN A 131 12.35 -3.44 14.11
CA ASN A 131 11.19 -3.32 14.99
C ASN A 131 10.11 -4.38 14.79
N LYS A 132 10.17 -5.23 13.76
CA LYS A 132 9.14 -6.22 13.39
C LYS A 132 8.63 -7.12 14.52
N ASP A 133 9.50 -7.42 15.49
CA ASP A 133 9.18 -8.28 16.63
C ASP A 133 8.45 -7.54 17.77
N LYS A 134 8.30 -6.22 17.68
CA LYS A 134 7.59 -5.40 18.68
C LYS A 134 6.06 -5.55 18.58
N SER A 135 5.39 -5.15 19.66
CA SER A 135 3.94 -5.01 19.73
C SER A 135 3.44 -3.89 18.81
N ALA A 136 2.15 -3.91 18.43
CA ALA A 136 1.56 -2.81 17.65
C ALA A 136 1.59 -1.48 18.43
N GLU A 137 1.45 -1.55 19.75
CA GLU A 137 1.50 -0.42 20.67
C GLU A 137 2.89 0.23 20.72
N ASP A 138 3.95 -0.57 20.62
CA ASP A 138 5.31 -0.06 20.60
C ASP A 138 5.71 0.47 19.21
N LEU A 139 5.29 -0.21 18.14
CA LEU A 139 5.49 0.27 16.76
C LEU A 139 4.89 1.67 16.55
N LYS A 140 3.75 1.95 17.17
CA LYS A 140 3.10 3.26 17.13
C LYS A 140 3.98 4.40 17.66
N LYS A 141 4.87 4.11 18.60
CA LYS A 141 5.74 5.10 19.26
C LYS A 141 7.02 5.40 18.46
N ILE A 142 7.39 4.51 17.54
CA ILE A 142 8.67 4.58 16.81
C ILE A 142 8.38 4.98 15.37
N SER A 143 8.72 6.21 15.01
CA SER A 143 8.54 6.70 13.65
C SER A 143 9.59 6.09 12.70
N PRO A 144 9.20 5.67 11.48
CA PRO A 144 10.17 5.34 10.43
C PRO A 144 11.08 6.52 10.06
N PHE A 145 10.61 7.75 10.29
CA PHE A 145 11.33 9.00 10.02
C PHE A 145 12.04 9.57 11.26
N GLU A 146 12.17 8.80 12.34
CA GLU A 146 12.86 9.25 13.55
C GLU A 146 14.28 9.76 13.24
N GLY A 147 14.60 10.95 13.73
CA GLY A 147 15.89 11.61 13.47
C GLY A 147 15.99 12.31 12.10
N THR A 148 14.91 12.37 11.33
CA THR A 148 14.84 13.10 10.05
C THR A 148 13.88 14.29 10.14
N THR A 149 13.82 15.10 9.08
CA THR A 149 12.87 16.20 8.91
C THR A 149 11.63 15.79 8.08
N LEU A 150 11.50 14.49 7.79
CA LEU A 150 10.41 13.93 6.99
C LEU A 150 9.16 13.64 7.82
N PHE A 151 8.00 13.88 7.21
CA PHE A 151 6.70 13.56 7.78
C PHE A 151 5.63 13.38 6.69
N TRP A 152 4.52 12.73 7.04
CA TRP A 152 3.34 12.54 6.18
C TRP A 152 2.35 13.71 6.23
#